data_AF-A0A8S3SAV7-F1
#
_entry.id   AF-A0A8S3SAV7-F1
#
_cell.length_a   1.000
_cell.length_b   1.000
_cell.length_c   1.000
_cell.angle_alpha   90.00
_cell.angle_beta   90.00
_cell.angle_gamma   90.00
#
_symmetry.space_group_name_H-M   'P 1'
#
loop_
_entity.id
_entity.type
_entity.pdbx_description
1 polymer ?
#
loop_
_entity_poly.entity_id
_entity_poly.type
_entity_poly.pdbx_seq_one_letter_code
_entity_poly.pdbx_strand_id
1 'polypeptide(L)'
;MAERITVVTENRNLRTLPFTPSEDHLTTGSQWEEWLEGIEREFRYFRITEPEDKKDAMIIYGGKEISRLEKSTPDPVDRRMDVYEKLKKKLNDYFAPKKNKHYARYVFWKMRPINGESTVAYATRLRERAADCEFENQDDRILEHIIQTTDNESLIKKTINRKWTLDQMLQEVHQLEDTTLQIHDMRDL
;
A
#
# COMPACT_ATOMS: atom_id res chain seq x y z
N MET A 1 22.47 0.64 52.27
CA MET A 1 21.87 1.23 51.05
C MET A 1 21.41 0.07 50.19
N ALA A 2 20.10 -0.13 50.06
CA ALA A 2 19.53 -1.22 49.27
C ALA A 2 19.03 -0.64 47.95
N GLU A 3 19.58 -1.10 46.84
CA GLU A 3 19.16 -0.75 45.48
C GLU A 3 17.74 -1.27 45.22
N ARG A 4 16.84 -0.36 44.82
CA ARG A 4 15.52 -0.73 44.29
C ARG A 4 15.70 -1.22 42.86
N ILE A 5 15.66 -2.53 42.67
CA ILE A 5 15.47 -3.13 41.36
C ILE A 5 14.02 -2.84 40.96
N THR A 6 13.85 -1.88 40.05
CA THR A 6 12.55 -1.59 39.45
C THR A 6 12.42 -2.48 38.22
N VAL A 7 11.79 -3.65 38.37
CA VAL A 7 11.41 -4.46 37.21
C VAL A 7 10.25 -3.74 36.53
N VAL A 8 10.55 -2.93 35.53
CA VAL A 8 9.53 -2.37 34.64
C VAL A 8 9.16 -3.47 33.66
N THR A 9 8.11 -4.22 33.97
CA THR A 9 7.49 -5.13 33.00
C THR A 9 6.69 -4.27 32.03
N GLU A 10 7.36 -3.68 31.03
CA GLU A 10 6.66 -3.08 29.89
C GLU A 10 6.00 -4.22 29.12
N ASN A 11 4.69 -4.43 29.33
CA ASN A 11 3.92 -5.34 28.50
C ASN A 11 3.88 -4.77 27.07
N ARG A 12 4.76 -5.29 26.20
CA ARG A 12 4.78 -5.02 24.76
C ARG A 12 3.60 -5.71 24.09
N ASN A 13 2.41 -5.10 24.15
CA ASN A 13 1.22 -5.62 23.52
C ASN A 13 1.02 -4.98 22.16
N LEU A 14 1.45 -5.68 21.10
CA LEU A 14 1.29 -5.21 19.73
C LEU A 14 -0.20 -5.23 19.36
N ARG A 15 -0.64 -4.21 18.63
CA ARG A 15 -2.05 -4.08 18.21
C ARG A 15 -2.30 -4.63 16.80
N THR A 16 -1.25 -5.12 16.14
CA THR A 16 -1.31 -5.76 14.84
C THR A 16 -2.28 -6.95 14.87
N LEU A 17 -3.24 -6.95 13.94
CA LEU A 17 -4.12 -8.09 13.73
C LEU A 17 -3.35 -9.23 13.07
N PRO A 18 -3.71 -10.51 13.32
CA PRO A 18 -3.07 -11.63 12.65
C PRO A 18 -3.11 -11.54 11.13
N PHE A 19 -2.02 -11.93 10.47
CA PHE A 19 -2.00 -12.04 9.02
C PHE A 19 -2.88 -13.22 8.59
N THR A 20 -3.97 -12.91 7.90
CA THR A 20 -4.86 -13.90 7.31
C THR A 20 -4.78 -13.76 5.79
N PRO A 21 -3.96 -14.57 5.10
CA PRO A 21 -3.88 -14.50 3.64
C PRO A 21 -5.26 -14.81 3.05
N SER A 22 -5.72 -13.99 2.12
CA SER A 22 -6.92 -14.27 1.34
C SER A 22 -6.79 -15.56 0.54
N GLU A 23 -7.91 -16.24 0.29
CA GLU A 23 -7.95 -17.37 -0.66
C GLU A 23 -7.51 -16.94 -2.07
N ASP A 24 -7.71 -15.66 -2.40
CA ASP A 24 -7.15 -15.06 -3.60
C ASP A 24 -5.64 -14.83 -3.45
N HIS A 25 -4.87 -15.74 -4.02
CA HIS A 25 -3.41 -15.67 -4.06
C HIS A 25 -2.86 -14.44 -4.78
N LEU A 26 -3.69 -13.69 -5.51
CA LEU A 26 -3.28 -12.48 -6.27
C LEU A 26 -3.22 -11.24 -5.38
N THR A 27 -4.02 -11.18 -4.31
CA THR A 27 -4.00 -10.09 -3.32
C THR A 27 -3.17 -10.42 -2.08
N THR A 28 -2.82 -11.70 -1.88
CA THR A 28 -2.00 -12.13 -0.73
C THR A 28 -0.66 -11.39 -0.67
N GLY A 29 -0.04 -11.08 -1.81
CA GLY A 29 1.24 -10.37 -1.84
C GLY A 29 1.16 -8.94 -1.34
N SER A 30 0.17 -8.16 -1.81
CA SER A 30 -0.01 -6.78 -1.34
C SER A 30 -0.49 -6.71 0.11
N GLN A 31 -1.40 -7.61 0.50
CA GLN A 31 -1.82 -7.76 1.91
C GLN A 31 -0.64 -8.11 2.82
N TRP A 32 0.26 -8.98 2.35
CA TRP A 32 1.47 -9.35 3.08
C TRP A 32 2.39 -8.16 3.29
N GLU A 33 2.63 -7.36 2.24
CA GLU A 33 3.46 -6.15 2.32
C GLU A 33 2.88 -5.11 3.29
N GLU A 34 1.58 -4.81 3.17
CA GLU A 34 0.89 -3.87 4.06
C GLU A 34 0.97 -4.33 5.52
N TRP A 35 0.73 -5.61 5.76
CA TRP A 35 0.80 -6.20 7.10
C TRP A 35 2.22 -6.18 7.66
N LEU A 36 3.21 -6.55 6.85
CA LEU A 36 4.62 -6.54 7.21
C LEU A 36 5.11 -5.11 7.55
N GLU A 37 4.68 -4.11 6.78
CA GLU A 37 4.98 -2.71 7.09
C GLU A 37 4.37 -2.28 8.44
N GLY A 38 3.12 -2.69 8.70
CA GLY A 38 2.41 -2.43 9.94
C GLY A 38 3.13 -2.98 11.17
N ILE A 39 3.49 -4.26 11.16
CA ILE A 39 4.18 -4.88 12.29
C ILE A 39 5.60 -4.32 12.49
N GLU A 40 6.34 -4.03 11.41
CA GLU A 40 7.67 -3.42 11.51
C GLU A 40 7.61 -1.98 12.06
N ARG A 41 6.52 -1.25 11.80
CA ARG A 41 6.27 0.06 12.41
C ARG A 41 6.08 -0.06 13.92
N GLU A 42 5.37 -1.09 14.37
CA GLU A 42 5.20 -1.36 15.80
C GLU A 42 6.51 -1.77 16.47
N PHE A 43 7.34 -2.60 15.82
CA PHE A 43 8.68 -2.94 16.33
C PHE A 43 9.52 -1.69 16.59
N ARG A 44 9.49 -0.71 15.67
CA ARG A 44 10.18 0.57 15.86
C ARG A 44 9.59 1.38 17.01
N TYR A 45 8.26 1.48 17.09
CA TYR A 45 7.58 2.25 18.14
C TYR A 45 7.85 1.71 19.55
N PHE A 46 7.78 0.38 19.72
CA PHE A 46 8.04 -0.30 20.99
C PHE A 46 9.52 -0.62 21.23
N ARG A 47 10.43 -0.16 20.36
CA ARG A 47 11.88 -0.38 20.46
C ARG A 47 12.26 -1.86 20.59
N ILE A 48 11.58 -2.72 19.83
CA ILE A 48 11.94 -4.14 19.71
C ILE A 48 13.10 -4.23 18.73
N THR A 49 14.32 -4.32 19.26
CA THR A 49 15.56 -4.30 18.47
C THR A 49 16.14 -5.69 18.24
N GLU A 50 16.06 -6.56 19.24
CA GLU A 50 16.66 -7.89 19.22
C GLU A 50 16.03 -8.77 18.12
N PRO A 51 16.83 -9.41 17.25
CA PRO A 51 16.32 -10.28 16.18
C PRO A 51 15.39 -11.40 16.67
N GLU A 52 15.71 -12.01 17.80
CA GLU A 52 14.94 -13.07 18.44
C GLU A 52 13.56 -12.56 18.87
N ASP A 53 13.51 -11.41 19.54
CA ASP A 53 12.25 -10.78 19.95
C ASP A 53 11.38 -10.42 18.72
N LYS A 54 12.00 -9.91 17.65
CA LYS A 54 11.28 -9.62 16.39
C LYS A 54 10.75 -10.88 15.74
N LYS A 55 11.54 -11.96 15.71
CA LYS A 55 11.12 -13.27 15.19
C LYS A 55 9.93 -13.80 15.97
N ASP A 56 10.02 -13.80 17.30
CA ASP A 56 8.95 -14.31 18.16
C ASP A 56 7.69 -13.45 18.05
N ALA A 57 7.82 -12.12 18.05
CA ALA A 57 6.69 -11.23 17.82
C ALA A 57 6.04 -11.46 16.45
N MET A 58 6.84 -11.62 15.38
CA MET A 58 6.35 -11.95 14.05
C MET A 58 5.53 -13.24 14.03
N ILE A 59 5.92 -14.26 14.80
CA ILE A 59 5.21 -15.54 14.87
C ILE A 59 3.94 -15.43 15.73
N ILE A 60 4.04 -14.80 16.90
CA ILE A 60 2.94 -14.64 17.87
C ILE A 60 1.81 -13.81 17.27
N TYR A 61 2.13 -12.64 16.72
CA TYR A 61 1.15 -11.71 16.17
C TYR A 61 0.83 -12.00 14.70
N GLY A 62 1.68 -12.74 14.00
CA GLY A 62 1.49 -13.15 12.60
C GLY A 62 0.42 -14.20 12.35
N GLY A 63 0.05 -14.96 13.37
CA GLY A 63 -0.97 -16.00 13.26
C GLY A 63 -0.47 -17.33 12.68
N LYS A 64 -1.44 -18.21 12.41
CA LYS A 64 -1.18 -19.64 12.15
C LYS A 64 -0.36 -19.89 10.89
N GLU A 65 -0.57 -19.11 9.84
CA GLU A 65 0.11 -19.32 8.57
C GLU A 65 1.61 -19.03 8.67
N ILE A 66 1.96 -17.91 9.30
CA ILE A 66 3.37 -17.55 9.56
C ILE A 66 4.04 -18.60 10.43
N SER A 67 3.37 -19.05 11.49
CA SER A 67 3.85 -20.12 12.37
C SER A 67 4.08 -21.45 11.62
N ARG A 68 3.19 -21.79 10.68
CA ARG A 68 3.32 -22.99 9.84
C ARG A 68 4.52 -22.88 8.92
N LEU A 69 4.65 -21.74 8.23
CA LEU A 69 5.74 -21.49 7.30
C LEU A 69 7.08 -21.53 8.01
N GLU A 70 7.21 -20.90 9.17
CA GLU A 70 8.42 -20.95 10.01
C GLU A 70 8.94 -22.37 10.22
N LYS A 71 8.05 -23.36 10.40
CA LYS A 71 8.43 -24.76 10.59
C LYS A 71 8.64 -25.53 9.28
N SER A 72 7.91 -25.19 8.23
CA SER A 72 7.83 -26.04 7.02
C SER A 72 8.92 -25.78 5.98
N THR A 73 9.53 -24.60 5.98
CA THR A 73 10.52 -24.22 4.96
C THR A 73 11.93 -24.17 5.56
N PRO A 74 12.99 -24.63 4.85
CA PRO A 74 14.35 -24.48 5.34
C PRO A 74 14.76 -23.00 5.45
N ASP A 75 15.71 -22.71 6.34
CA ASP A 75 16.30 -21.37 6.46
C ASP A 75 17.10 -21.01 5.20
N PRO A 76 17.11 -19.73 4.79
CA PRO A 76 18.03 -19.23 3.79
C PRO A 76 19.50 -19.56 4.14
N VAL A 77 20.28 -19.95 3.13
CA VAL A 77 21.69 -20.39 3.30
C VAL A 77 22.62 -19.23 3.69
N ASP A 78 22.17 -17.98 3.56
CA ASP A 78 22.99 -16.81 3.87
C ASP A 78 23.24 -16.70 5.38
N ARG A 79 24.51 -16.90 5.76
CA ARG A 79 24.97 -16.86 7.15
C ARG A 79 25.11 -15.45 7.71
N ARG A 80 25.01 -14.42 6.87
CA ARG A 80 25.03 -13.01 7.31
C ARG A 80 23.69 -12.55 7.85
N MET A 81 22.63 -13.27 7.54
CA MET A 81 21.28 -12.94 7.96
C MET A 81 21.03 -13.38 9.40
N ASP A 82 20.45 -12.48 10.19
CA ASP A 82 19.96 -12.84 11.53
C ASP A 82 18.69 -13.70 11.47
N VAL A 83 18.21 -14.17 12.63
CA VAL A 83 17.05 -15.06 12.71
C VAL A 83 15.75 -14.41 12.24
N TYR A 84 15.61 -13.09 12.39
CA TYR A 84 14.47 -12.33 11.92
C TYR A 84 14.52 -12.13 10.41
N GLU A 85 15.68 -11.73 9.87
CA GLU A 85 15.90 -11.54 8.44
C GLU A 85 15.65 -12.84 7.68
N LYS A 86 16.10 -13.98 8.21
CA LYS A 86 15.84 -15.31 7.62
C LYS A 86 14.35 -15.61 7.54
N LEU A 87 13.61 -15.40 8.64
CA LEU A 87 12.17 -15.58 8.67
C LEU A 87 11.47 -14.62 7.69
N LYS A 88 11.81 -13.33 7.73
CA LYS A 88 11.25 -12.31 6.84
C LYS A 88 11.46 -12.67 5.37
N LYS A 89 12.68 -13.07 4.99
CA LYS A 89 12.98 -13.50 3.61
C LYS A 89 12.13 -14.69 3.19
N LYS A 90 12.02 -15.70 4.05
CA LYS A 90 11.22 -16.89 3.77
C LYS A 90 9.73 -16.57 3.61
N LEU A 91 9.18 -15.69 4.43
CA LEU A 91 7.79 -15.24 4.30
C LEU A 91 7.60 -14.38 3.04
N ASN A 92 8.55 -13.49 2.73
CA ASN A 92 8.55 -12.75 1.47
C ASN A 92 8.60 -13.69 0.26
N ASP A 93 9.52 -14.66 0.24
CA ASP A 93 9.64 -15.62 -0.87
C ASP A 93 8.39 -16.50 -1.00
N TYR A 94 7.57 -16.64 0.04
CA TYR A 94 6.32 -17.40 -0.01
C TYR A 94 5.12 -16.53 -0.40
N PHE A 95 4.96 -15.36 0.20
CA PHE A 95 3.78 -14.49 0.02
C PHE A 95 3.95 -13.45 -1.09
N ALA A 96 5.16 -12.97 -1.35
CA ALA A 96 5.42 -11.95 -2.36
C ALA A 96 5.32 -12.43 -3.82
N PRO A 97 5.72 -13.67 -4.20
CA PRO A 97 5.64 -14.08 -5.60
C PRO A 97 4.24 -14.53 -5.98
N LYS A 98 3.35 -13.54 -6.13
CA LYS A 98 2.17 -13.54 -7.01
C LYS A 98 1.63 -12.13 -7.28
N LYS A 99 2.47 -11.09 -7.25
CA LYS A 99 2.17 -9.86 -8.00
C LYS A 99 2.22 -10.19 -9.49
N ASN A 100 1.15 -10.78 -10.00
CA ASN A 100 0.99 -10.96 -11.43
C ASN A 100 0.68 -9.59 -12.01
N LYS A 101 1.70 -8.89 -12.50
CA LYS A 101 1.55 -7.58 -13.12
C LYS A 101 0.48 -7.55 -14.21
N HIS A 102 0.25 -8.65 -14.92
CA HIS A 102 -0.81 -8.72 -15.93
C HIS A 102 -2.21 -8.68 -15.31
N TYR A 103 -2.39 -9.31 -14.14
CA TYR A 103 -3.64 -9.23 -13.39
C TYR A 103 -3.81 -7.84 -12.75
N ALA A 104 -2.77 -7.29 -12.11
CA ALA A 104 -2.82 -5.95 -11.55
C ALA A 104 -3.20 -4.91 -12.62
N ARG A 105 -2.58 -5.01 -13.80
CA ARG A 105 -2.95 -4.21 -14.98
C ARG A 105 -4.39 -4.46 -15.42
N TYR A 106 -4.84 -5.72 -15.46
CA TYR A 106 -6.24 -6.04 -15.80
C TYR A 106 -7.23 -5.36 -14.85
N VAL A 107 -6.98 -5.42 -13.53
CA VAL A 107 -7.81 -4.76 -12.52
C VAL A 107 -7.77 -3.25 -12.69
N PHE A 108 -6.59 -2.65 -12.89
CA PHE A 108 -6.41 -1.23 -13.17
C PHE A 108 -7.27 -0.77 -14.35
N TRP A 109 -7.19 -1.46 -15.51
CA TRP A 109 -7.97 -1.11 -16.70
C TRP A 109 -9.49 -1.32 -16.55
N LYS A 110 -9.91 -2.13 -15.56
CA LYS A 110 -11.33 -2.32 -15.21
C LYS A 110 -11.87 -1.23 -14.28
N MET A 111 -11.02 -0.43 -13.65
CA MET A 111 -11.47 0.64 -12.76
C MET A 111 -12.28 1.70 -13.51
N ARG A 112 -13.26 2.28 -12.83
CA ARG A 112 -14.09 3.40 -13.30
C ARG A 112 -14.26 4.43 -12.17
N PRO A 113 -14.48 5.71 -12.50
CA PRO A 113 -14.89 6.72 -11.52
C PRO A 113 -16.15 6.25 -10.79
N ILE A 114 -16.22 6.52 -9.49
CA ILE A 114 -17.44 6.33 -8.69
C ILE A 114 -18.35 7.56 -8.91
N ASN A 115 -19.67 7.37 -8.86
CA ASN A 115 -20.63 8.47 -8.97
C ASN A 115 -20.33 9.56 -7.93
N GLY A 116 -20.07 10.79 -8.39
CA GLY A 116 -19.73 11.93 -7.53
C GLY A 116 -18.27 11.97 -7.03
N GLU A 117 -17.41 11.03 -7.46
CA GLU A 117 -15.97 11.08 -7.18
C GLU A 117 -15.31 12.20 -7.99
N SER A 118 -14.50 13.04 -7.33
CA SER A 118 -13.71 14.06 -8.03
C SER A 118 -12.60 13.40 -8.85
N THR A 119 -12.14 14.07 -9.92
CA THR A 119 -11.04 13.53 -10.74
C THR A 119 -9.75 13.37 -9.93
N VAL A 120 -9.50 14.23 -8.94
CA VAL A 120 -8.36 14.13 -8.02
C VAL A 120 -8.46 12.88 -7.14
N ALA A 121 -9.62 12.61 -6.55
CA ALA A 121 -9.84 11.41 -5.75
C ALA A 121 -9.67 10.13 -6.59
N TYR A 122 -10.22 10.14 -7.81
CA TYR A 122 -10.07 9.01 -8.74
C TYR A 122 -8.60 8.77 -9.13
N ALA A 123 -7.84 9.84 -9.42
CA ALA A 123 -6.42 9.74 -9.72
C ALA A 123 -5.61 9.16 -8.54
N THR A 124 -5.93 9.53 -7.30
CA THR A 124 -5.32 8.94 -6.09
C THR A 124 -5.57 7.43 -6.01
N ARG A 125 -6.82 6.99 -6.20
CA ARG A 125 -7.18 5.57 -6.21
C ARG A 125 -6.50 4.79 -7.33
N LEU A 126 -6.30 5.42 -8.50
CA LEU A 126 -5.52 4.83 -9.60
C LEU A 126 -4.03 4.73 -9.26
N ARG A 127 -3.43 5.70 -8.58
CA ARG A 127 -2.02 5.65 -8.12
C ARG A 127 -1.78 4.49 -7.16
N GLU A 128 -2.68 4.27 -6.22
CA GLU A 128 -2.61 3.13 -5.29
C GLU A 128 -2.62 1.79 -6.05
N ARG A 129 -3.48 1.66 -7.07
CA ARG A 129 -3.59 0.42 -7.85
C ARG A 129 -2.47 0.23 -8.87
N ALA A 130 -1.91 1.31 -9.38
CA ALA A 130 -0.79 1.26 -10.31
C ALA A 130 0.52 0.80 -9.66
N ALA A 131 0.66 0.90 -8.33
CA ALA A 131 1.83 0.45 -7.58
C ALA A 131 2.17 -1.03 -7.82
N ASP A 132 1.16 -1.87 -8.06
CA ASP A 132 1.32 -3.31 -8.33
C ASP A 132 1.42 -3.65 -9.83
N CYS A 133 1.31 -2.65 -10.72
CA CYS A 133 1.23 -2.86 -12.16
C CYS A 133 2.60 -2.90 -12.87
N GLU A 134 3.68 -2.50 -12.20
CA GLU A 134 5.03 -2.36 -12.79
C GLU A 134 4.98 -1.55 -14.11
N PHE A 135 4.29 -0.41 -14.12
CA PHE A 135 4.32 0.48 -15.29
C PHE A 135 5.66 1.21 -15.37
N GLU A 136 6.22 1.33 -16.58
CA GLU A 136 7.44 2.13 -16.80
C GLU A 136 7.20 3.62 -16.51
N ASN A 137 6.06 4.14 -16.95
CA ASN A 137 5.57 5.46 -16.58
C ASN A 137 4.16 5.35 -16.02
N GLN A 138 4.04 5.43 -14.70
CA GLN A 138 2.76 5.29 -14.01
C GLN A 138 1.81 6.46 -14.31
N ASP A 139 2.31 7.70 -14.30
CA ASP A 139 1.45 8.88 -14.47
C ASP A 139 0.85 8.94 -15.88
N ASP A 140 1.60 8.54 -16.91
CA ASP A 140 1.07 8.44 -18.28
C ASP A 140 -0.08 7.43 -18.36
N ARG A 141 0.05 6.27 -17.70
CA ARG A 141 -1.00 5.24 -17.71
C ARG A 141 -2.25 5.67 -16.95
N ILE A 142 -2.07 6.41 -15.87
CA ILE A 142 -3.16 7.00 -15.10
C ILE A 142 -3.87 8.07 -15.94
N LEU A 143 -3.12 8.95 -16.60
CA LEU A 143 -3.68 9.97 -17.50
C LEU A 143 -4.48 9.33 -18.64
N GLU A 144 -3.89 8.36 -19.36
CA GLU A 144 -4.56 7.62 -20.44
C GLU A 144 -5.86 6.97 -19.95
N HIS A 145 -5.84 6.38 -18.75
CA HIS A 145 -7.03 5.73 -18.18
C HIS A 145 -8.11 6.73 -17.76
N ILE A 146 -7.73 7.89 -17.20
CA ILE A 146 -8.68 8.97 -16.88
C ILE A 146 -9.33 9.49 -18.16
N ILE A 147 -8.55 9.74 -19.22
CA ILE A 147 -9.08 10.16 -20.54
C ILE A 147 -10.10 9.15 -21.07
N GLN A 148 -9.88 7.85 -20.89
CA GLN A 148 -10.78 6.80 -21.37
C GLN A 148 -12.04 6.62 -20.54
N THR A 149 -12.06 7.08 -19.29
CA THR A 149 -13.12 6.74 -18.33
C THR A 149 -13.89 7.93 -17.77
N THR A 150 -13.43 9.16 -18.01
CA THR A 150 -14.13 10.38 -17.60
C THR A 150 -15.19 10.78 -18.63
N ASP A 151 -16.32 11.31 -18.14
CA ASP A 151 -17.37 11.89 -18.99
C ASP A 151 -17.13 13.39 -19.29
N ASN A 152 -16.07 13.98 -18.74
CA ASN A 152 -15.75 15.39 -18.95
C ASN A 152 -15.03 15.62 -20.29
N GLU A 153 -15.80 15.72 -21.38
CA GLU A 153 -15.27 15.98 -22.72
C GLU A 153 -14.41 17.25 -22.81
N SER A 154 -14.75 18.30 -22.05
CA SER A 154 -14.01 19.56 -22.07
C SER A 154 -12.59 19.37 -21.55
N LEU A 155 -12.45 18.62 -20.44
CA LEU A 155 -11.17 18.25 -19.87
C LEU A 155 -10.35 17.38 -20.82
N ILE A 156 -10.99 16.40 -21.48
CA ILE A 156 -10.33 15.55 -22.50
C ILE A 156 -9.81 16.40 -23.66
N LYS A 157 -10.65 17.29 -24.22
CA LYS A 157 -10.26 18.17 -25.34
C LYS A 157 -9.08 19.07 -24.97
N LYS A 158 -9.10 19.70 -23.79
CA LYS A 158 -7.99 20.53 -23.31
C LYS A 158 -6.71 19.73 -23.16
N THR A 159 -6.80 18.54 -22.53
CA THR A 159 -5.66 17.64 -22.29
C THR A 159 -4.98 17.24 -23.60
N ILE A 160 -5.75 16.78 -24.59
CA ILE A 160 -5.20 16.32 -25.88
C ILE A 160 -4.59 17.50 -26.65
N ASN A 161 -5.30 18.63 -26.75
CA ASN A 161 -4.82 19.79 -27.51
C ASN A 161 -3.55 20.40 -26.94
N ARG A 162 -3.43 20.42 -25.61
CA ARG A 162 -2.27 21.02 -24.90
C ARG A 162 -1.19 20.00 -24.56
N LYS A 163 -1.40 18.72 -24.85
CA LYS A 163 -0.50 17.60 -24.50
C LYS A 163 -0.15 17.61 -23.01
N TRP A 164 -1.17 17.72 -22.17
CA TRP A 164 -0.98 17.83 -20.73
C TRP A 164 -0.43 16.57 -20.10
N THR A 165 0.38 16.73 -19.06
CA THR A 165 0.71 15.66 -18.11
C THR A 165 -0.46 15.43 -17.13
N LEU A 166 -0.39 14.34 -16.35
CA LEU A 166 -1.35 14.08 -15.28
C LEU A 166 -1.47 15.27 -14.31
N ASP A 167 -0.35 15.80 -13.85
CA ASP A 167 -0.34 16.93 -12.90
C ASP A 167 -0.96 18.19 -13.50
N GLN A 168 -0.72 18.47 -14.78
CA GLN A 168 -1.34 19.62 -15.46
C GLN A 168 -2.86 19.45 -15.59
N MET A 169 -3.33 18.23 -15.89
CA MET A 169 -4.77 17.94 -15.89
C MET A 169 -5.38 18.14 -14.49
N LEU A 170 -4.74 17.60 -13.44
CA LEU A 170 -5.24 17.72 -12.06
C LEU A 170 -5.24 19.16 -11.57
N GLN A 171 -4.25 19.96 -11.94
CA GLN A 171 -4.19 21.38 -11.63
C GLN A 171 -5.35 22.16 -12.28
N GLU A 172 -5.70 21.85 -13.54
CA GLU A 172 -6.86 22.45 -14.20
C GLU A 172 -8.16 22.08 -13.48
N VAL A 173 -8.33 20.81 -13.07
CA VAL A 173 -9.53 20.38 -12.32
C VAL A 173 -9.67 21.20 -11.04
N HIS A 174 -8.58 21.34 -10.28
CA HIS A 174 -8.58 22.14 -9.05
C HIS A 174 -8.99 23.59 -9.32
N GLN A 175 -8.43 24.22 -10.37
CA GLN A 175 -8.78 25.61 -10.72
C GLN A 175 -10.25 25.77 -11.12
N LEU A 176 -10.82 24.78 -11.82
CA LEU A 176 -12.24 24.79 -12.20
C LEU A 176 -13.16 24.63 -10.99
N GLU A 177 -12.78 23.77 -10.04
CA GLU A 177 -13.49 23.59 -8.77
C GLU A 177 -13.48 24.89 -7.95
N ASP A 178 -12.30 25.51 -7.79
CA ASP A 178 -12.16 26.81 -7.10
C ASP A 178 -12.99 27.91 -7.76
N THR A 179 -12.94 28.00 -9.10
CA THR A 179 -13.70 29.01 -9.86
C THR A 179 -15.21 28.78 -9.71
N THR A 180 -15.65 27.53 -9.67
CA THR A 180 -17.07 27.19 -9.49
C THR A 180 -17.56 27.61 -8.10
N LEU A 181 -16.74 27.39 -7.06
CA LEU A 181 -17.02 27.85 -5.70
C LEU A 181 -17.12 29.38 -5.62
N GLN A 182 -16.15 30.10 -6.21
CA GLN A 182 -16.19 31.57 -6.24
C GLN A 182 -17.45 32.11 -6.94
N ILE A 183 -17.86 31.51 -8.07
CA ILE A 183 -19.07 31.91 -8.79
C ILE A 183 -20.33 31.63 -7.96
N HIS A 184 -20.36 30.52 -7.22
CA HIS A 184 -21.46 30.19 -6.32
C HIS A 184 -21.57 31.24 -5.21
N ASP A 185 -20.47 31.52 -4.51
CA ASP A 185 -20.44 32.52 -3.43
C ASP A 185 -20.86 33.92 -3.92
N MET A 186 -20.47 34.30 -5.14
CA MET A 186 -20.87 35.58 -5.75
C MET A 186 -22.38 35.69 -6.02
N ARG A 187 -23.08 34.57 -6.23
CA ARG A 187 -24.52 34.55 -6.54
C ARG A 187 -25.39 34.59 -5.28
N ASP A 188 -24.82 34.21 -4.15
CA ASP A 188 -25.50 34.18 -2.84
C ASP A 188 -25.30 35.49 -2.04
N LEU A 189 -24.57 36.46 -2.61
CA LEU A 189 -24.43 37.85 -2.12
C LEU A 189 -25.53 38.76 -2.66
#